data_AF-A0A6I5RIH8-F1
#
_entry.id   AF-A0A6I5RIH8-F1
#
_cell.length_a   1.000
_cell.length_b   1.000
_cell.length_c   1.000
_cell.angle_alpha   90.00
_cell.angle_beta   90.00
_cell.angle_gamma   90.00
#
_symmetry.space_group_name_H-M   'P 1'
#
loop_
_entity.id
_entity.type
_entity.pdbx_description
1 polymer ?
#
loop_
_entity_poly.entity_id
_entity_poly.type
_entity_poly.pdbx_seq_one_letter_code
_entity_poly.pdbx_strand_id
1 'polypeptide(L)' 'MTLATDGQRSPIAPLYRWSIERYHQAVEAGIFNEQPVELLDGHLIAIAPEG' A
#
# COMPACT_ATOMS: atom_id res chain seq x y z
N MET A 1 -40.30 -12.06 -15.46
CA MET A 1 -38.90 -12.52 -15.67
C MET A 1 -38.02 -11.41 -15.16
N THR A 2 -37.36 -11.63 -14.03
CA THR A 2 -36.64 -10.59 -13.29
C THR A 2 -35.24 -11.09 -13.02
N LEU A 3 -34.25 -10.53 -13.72
CA LEU A 3 -32.85 -10.85 -13.46
C LEU A 3 -32.42 -10.05 -12.23
N ALA A 4 -32.13 -10.75 -11.14
CA ALA A 4 -31.45 -10.14 -10.01
C ALA A 4 -29.99 -9.87 -10.41
N THR A 5 -29.55 -8.62 -10.31
CA THR A 5 -28.13 -8.27 -10.44
C THR A 5 -27.41 -8.78 -9.20
N ASP A 6 -26.90 -10.02 -9.26
CA ASP A 6 -26.04 -10.53 -8.19
C ASP A 6 -24.79 -9.64 -8.09
N GLY A 7 -24.46 -9.26 -6.87
CA GLY A 7 -23.44 -8.25 -6.61
C GLY A 7 -22.05 -8.82 -6.83
N GLN A 8 -21.44 -8.54 -7.99
CA GLN A 8 -20.07 -8.93 -8.34
C GLN A 8 -19.06 -8.38 -7.31
N ARG A 9 -18.85 -9.13 -6.23
CA ARG A 9 -17.84 -8.86 -5.21
C ARG A 9 -16.48 -9.18 -5.81
N SER A 10 -15.76 -8.12 -6.23
CA SER A 10 -14.36 -8.23 -6.65
C SER A 10 -13.56 -9.08 -5.66
N PRO A 11 -12.76 -10.05 -6.12
CA PRO A 11 -12.00 -10.92 -5.22
C PRO A 11 -11.04 -10.07 -4.38
N ILE A 12 -11.10 -10.23 -3.05
CA ILE A 12 -10.27 -9.47 -2.12
C ILE A 12 -8.84 -10.02 -2.23
N ALA A 13 -7.99 -9.32 -2.99
CA ALA A 13 -6.58 -9.69 -3.11
C ALA A 13 -5.86 -9.53 -1.75
N PRO A 14 -4.98 -10.45 -1.36
CA PRO A 14 -4.22 -10.34 -0.11
C PRO A 14 -3.26 -9.15 -0.18
N LEU A 15 -3.12 -8.42 0.93
CA LEU A 15 -2.20 -7.28 1.03
C LEU A 15 -0.74 -7.77 1.08
N TYR A 16 0.08 -7.28 0.16
CA TYR A 16 1.51 -7.56 0.14
C TYR A 16 2.22 -6.84 1.31
N ARG A 17 3.00 -7.58 2.11
CA ARG A 17 3.88 -6.99 3.13
C ARG A 17 5.28 -6.80 2.55
N TRP A 18 5.82 -5.60 2.72
CA TRP A 18 7.14 -5.19 2.24
C TRP A 18 8.24 -5.71 3.16
N SER A 19 9.41 -6.03 2.59
CA SER A 19 10.63 -6.26 3.35
C SER A 19 11.42 -4.97 3.54
N ILE A 20 12.25 -4.93 4.59
CA ILE A 20 13.22 -3.85 4.86
C ILE A 20 14.13 -3.61 3.64
N GLU A 21 14.59 -4.69 3.00
CA GLU A 21 15.40 -4.64 1.77
C GLU A 21 14.68 -3.91 0.63
N ARG A 22 13.42 -4.23 0.35
CA ARG A 22 12.62 -3.57 -0.70
C ARG A 22 12.31 -2.11 -0.38
N TYR A 23 12.13 -1.79 0.89
CA TYR A 23 11.97 -0.41 1.33
C TYR A 23 13.24 0.41 1.06
N HIS A 24 14.42 -0.10 1.43
CA HIS A 24 15.69 0.58 1.12
C HIS A 24 15.91 0.73 -0.39
N GLN A 25 15.68 -0.32 -1.19
CA GLN A 25 15.75 -0.24 -2.66
C GLN A 25 14.84 0.85 -3.23
N ALA A 26 13.63 1.04 -2.66
CA ALA A 26 12.70 2.09 -3.08
C ALA A 26 13.13 3.50 -2.63
N VAL A 27 13.77 3.63 -1.46
CA VAL A 27 14.39 4.88 -1.00
C VAL A 27 15.57 5.27 -1.90
N GLU A 28 16.48 4.34 -2.19
CA GLU A 28 17.64 4.55 -3.08
C GLU A 28 17.21 4.90 -4.52
N ALA A 29 16.12 4.32 -4.99
CA ALA A 29 15.51 4.64 -6.29
C ALA A 29 14.62 5.90 -6.28
N GLY A 30 14.51 6.62 -5.16
CA GLY A 30 13.76 7.88 -5.05
C GLY A 30 12.23 7.76 -5.15
N ILE A 31 11.67 6.55 -5.03
CA ILE A 31 10.25 6.22 -5.32
C ILE A 31 9.26 7.10 -4.53
N PHE A 32 9.63 7.53 -3.33
CA PHE A 32 8.75 8.29 -2.43
C PHE A 32 8.75 9.80 -2.69
N ASN A 33 9.59 10.35 -3.58
CA ASN A 33 9.57 11.77 -3.99
C ASN A 33 9.47 12.75 -2.80
N GLU A 34 10.40 12.65 -1.85
CA GLU A 34 10.47 13.44 -0.61
C GLU A 34 9.28 13.27 0.38
N GLN A 35 8.28 12.45 0.07
CA GLN A 35 7.20 12.11 1.01
C GLN A 35 7.75 11.33 2.21
N PRO A 36 7.48 11.76 3.46
CA PRO A 36 7.87 10.99 4.65
C PRO A 36 7.03 9.72 4.75
N VAL A 37 7.67 8.57 4.56
CA VAL A 37 7.06 7.23 4.58
C VAL A 37 7.92 6.30 5.44
N GLU A 38 7.31 5.62 6.40
CA GLU A 38 7.96 4.62 7.25
C GLU A 38 7.51 3.19 6.90
N LEU A 39 8.37 2.21 7.20
CA LEU A 39 8.04 0.78 7.12
C LEU A 39 7.75 0.23 8.52
N LEU A 40 6.48 -0.01 8.84
CA LEU A 40 6.02 -0.57 10.12
C LEU A 40 5.32 -1.91 9.88
N ASP A 41 5.84 -2.99 10.47
CA ASP A 41 5.33 -4.37 10.31
C ASP A 41 5.14 -4.80 8.84
N GLY A 42 6.01 -4.32 7.95
CA GLY A 42 5.89 -4.57 6.50
C GLY A 42 4.78 -3.77 5.79
N HIS A 43 4.17 -2.79 6.45
CA HIS A 43 3.28 -1.79 5.85
C HIS A 43 4.03 -0.46 5.64
N LEU A 44 3.80 0.19 4.50
CA LEU A 44 4.25 1.56 4.27
C LEU A 44 3.22 2.54 4.83
N ILE A 45 3.64 3.40 5.75
CA ILE A 45 2.80 4.38 6.44
C ILE A 45 3.32 5.78 6.12
N ALA A 46 2.46 6.66 5.60
CA ALA A 46 2.82 8.06 5.40
C ALA A 46 2.71 8.83 6.73
N ILE A 47 3.76 9.56 7.11
CA ILE A 47 3.68 10.50 8.24
C ILE A 47 3.03 11.80 7.75
N ALA A 48 2.09 12.35 8.50
CA ALA A 48 1.70 13.74 8.31
C ALA A 48 2.77 14.65 8.94
N PRO A 49 3.17 15.77 8.31
CA PRO A 49 4.07 16.72 8.95
C PRO A 49 3.41 17.27 10.23
N GLU A 50 4.17 17.33 11.32
CA GLU A 50 3.78 18.10 12.51
C GLU A 50 3.78 19.60 12.13
N GLY A 51 2.75 20.33 12.59
CA GLY A 51 2.42 21.70 12.13
C GLY A 51 2.69 22.80 13.16
#